data_AF-A0AA43QX44-F1
#
_entry.id   AF-A0AA43QX44-F1
#
_cell.length_a   1.000
_cell.length_b   1.000
_cell.length_c   1.000
_cell.angle_alpha   90.00
_cell.angle_beta   90.00
_cell.angle_gamma   90.00
#
_symmetry.space_group_name_H-M   'P 1'
#
loop_
_entity.id
_entity.type
_entity.pdbx_description
1 polymer ?
#
loop_
_entity_poly.entity_id
_entity_poly.type
_entity_poly.pdbx_seq_one_letter_code
_entity_poly.pdbx_strand_id
1 'polypeptide(L)'
;MHGLWISDPRQFVPANGQTWTTLHKLSSSHKNTWSQDPRDPRIWSFWTEPKVNPPFLPSKPKLFALSDYIDTKPPHQQFAIGQRAFILQTPGGNIMWDMIANLDTDTVARISSTFSPLKAVVISHPHYYTTYASWSARLGVPVYIAADDKEWLCQQPPPPSGQGAVKLNLIEGSPGTKQEILPDVTAIKTGGHFPGSLVLHWEKYLFIADTIVTVPSAHTPSPRPPGQTTYAFQYSIPNAIPLDPDTIHVIWKAIRDLEFEATFGAFTGMEVRDKGLRGRMLESMKVQVRGMGWGGGGMGC
;
A
#
# COMPACT_ATOMS: atom_id res chain seq x y z
N MET A 1 -10.74 -24.02 -1.11
CA MET A 1 -10.43 -23.12 0.03
C MET A 1 -9.20 -22.32 -0.38
N HIS A 2 -9.27 -20.99 -0.40
CA HIS A 2 -8.08 -20.15 -0.57
C HIS A 2 -7.68 -19.66 0.81
N GLY A 3 -6.54 -20.14 1.30
CA GLY A 3 -6.01 -19.79 2.61
C GLY A 3 -5.01 -20.84 3.05
N LEU A 4 -3.73 -20.57 2.76
CA LEU A 4 -2.61 -21.27 3.39
C LEU A 4 -2.07 -20.36 4.47
N TRP A 5 -1.81 -20.97 5.63
CA TRP A 5 -0.95 -20.50 6.71
C TRP A 5 0.05 -19.43 6.25
N ILE A 6 -0.18 -18.18 6.64
CA ILE A 6 0.91 -17.20 6.58
C ILE A 6 1.69 -17.38 7.88
N SER A 7 2.66 -18.30 7.85
CA SER A 7 3.69 -18.48 8.90
C SER A 7 4.74 -17.38 8.90
N ASP A 8 4.47 -16.28 8.19
CA ASP A 8 5.38 -15.15 8.11
C ASP A 8 5.36 -14.36 9.43
N PRO A 9 6.54 -14.09 10.03
CA PRO A 9 6.65 -13.43 11.33
C PRO A 9 6.18 -11.97 11.33
N ARG A 10 5.91 -11.39 10.17
CA ARG A 10 5.42 -10.01 10.06
C ARG A 10 3.92 -9.91 10.26
N GLN A 11 3.18 -11.03 10.19
CA GLN A 11 1.75 -11.02 10.42
C GLN A 11 1.41 -10.99 11.91
N PHE A 12 0.33 -10.29 12.21
CA PHE A 12 -0.40 -10.52 13.45
C PHE A 12 -1.37 -11.69 13.28
N VAL A 13 -1.29 -12.65 14.19
CA VAL A 13 -2.28 -13.73 14.30
C VAL A 13 -3.06 -13.49 15.59
N PRO A 14 -4.38 -13.21 15.52
CA PRO A 14 -5.16 -13.00 16.72
C PRO A 14 -5.27 -14.31 17.51
N ALA A 15 -5.57 -14.22 18.81
CA ALA A 15 -5.61 -15.39 19.70
C ALA A 15 -6.60 -16.48 19.26
N ASN A 16 -7.66 -16.11 18.53
CA ASN A 16 -8.64 -17.03 17.96
C ASN A 16 -8.26 -17.55 16.55
N GLY A 17 -7.08 -17.20 16.05
CA GLY A 17 -6.61 -17.56 14.72
C GLY A 17 -7.22 -16.72 13.59
N GLN A 18 -6.68 -16.91 12.37
CA GLN A 18 -7.17 -16.23 11.18
C GLN A 18 -8.53 -16.81 10.73
N THR A 19 -9.44 -15.93 10.31
CA THR A 19 -10.73 -16.32 9.72
C THR A 19 -10.72 -16.05 8.22
N TRP A 20 -11.22 -17.01 7.44
CA TRP A 20 -11.27 -16.92 5.98
C TRP A 20 -12.69 -16.64 5.48
N THR A 21 -12.80 -15.92 4.36
CA THR A 21 -14.06 -15.69 3.65
C THR A 21 -13.90 -15.98 2.16
N THR A 22 -15.01 -16.01 1.42
CA THR A 22 -15.00 -16.12 -0.05
C THR A 22 -15.37 -14.78 -0.67
N LEU A 23 -14.97 -14.54 -1.92
CA LEU A 23 -15.39 -13.35 -2.67
C LEU A 23 -16.92 -13.19 -2.67
N HIS A 24 -17.67 -14.28 -2.88
CA HIS A 24 -19.13 -14.27 -2.85
C HIS A 24 -19.71 -13.82 -1.50
N LYS A 25 -19.16 -14.32 -0.38
CA LYS A 25 -19.60 -13.91 0.96
C LYS A 25 -19.17 -12.48 1.29
N LEU A 26 -18.00 -12.06 0.81
CA LEU A 26 -17.51 -10.70 0.98
C LEU A 26 -18.39 -9.71 0.21
N SER A 27 -18.65 -9.96 -1.07
CA SER A 27 -19.46 -9.09 -1.94
C SER A 27 -20.94 -9.02 -1.55
N SER A 28 -21.46 -10.01 -0.80
CA SER A 28 -22.83 -9.95 -0.29
C SER A 28 -22.97 -8.96 0.88
N SER A 29 -21.94 -8.88 1.72
CA SER A 29 -21.94 -8.10 2.98
C SER A 29 -21.19 -6.77 2.91
N HIS A 30 -20.28 -6.62 1.95
CA HIS A 30 -19.40 -5.46 1.78
C HIS A 30 -19.50 -4.88 0.38
N LYS A 31 -19.11 -3.62 0.25
CA LYS A 31 -19.00 -2.89 -1.02
C LYS A 31 -17.71 -2.09 -1.03
N ASN A 32 -17.24 -1.72 -2.23
CA ASN A 32 -16.15 -0.76 -2.34
C ASN A 32 -16.69 0.69 -2.37
N THR A 33 -16.17 1.51 -1.47
CA THR A 33 -16.40 2.95 -1.39
C THR A 33 -15.24 3.69 -2.06
N TRP A 34 -15.51 4.85 -2.66
CA TRP A 34 -14.54 5.58 -3.47
C TRP A 34 -14.49 7.05 -3.06
N SER A 35 -13.31 7.66 -3.15
CA SER A 35 -13.10 9.10 -2.99
C SER A 35 -12.16 9.62 -4.07
N GLN A 36 -12.50 10.75 -4.65
CA GLN A 36 -11.58 11.52 -5.48
C GLN A 36 -10.67 12.35 -4.57
N ASP A 37 -9.41 12.53 -4.94
CA ASP A 37 -8.52 13.44 -4.24
C ASP A 37 -9.00 14.89 -4.42
N PRO A 38 -9.07 15.70 -3.35
CA PRO A 38 -9.60 17.05 -3.42
C PRO A 38 -8.65 18.06 -4.09
N ARG A 39 -7.37 17.70 -4.34
CA ARG A 39 -6.38 18.59 -4.94
C ARG A 39 -6.00 18.21 -6.37
N ASP A 40 -6.15 16.93 -6.73
CA ASP A 40 -5.96 16.45 -8.08
C ASP A 40 -7.10 15.50 -8.48
N PRO A 41 -8.04 15.92 -9.34
CA PRO A 41 -9.17 15.09 -9.74
C PRO A 41 -8.77 13.84 -10.55
N ARG A 42 -7.51 13.72 -10.96
CA ARG A 42 -6.99 12.54 -11.67
C ARG A 42 -6.68 11.38 -10.71
N ILE A 43 -6.67 11.61 -9.40
CA ILE A 43 -6.39 10.61 -8.39
C ILE A 43 -7.69 10.19 -7.72
N TRP A 44 -7.98 8.89 -7.77
CA TRP A 44 -9.06 8.27 -7.01
C TRP A 44 -8.47 7.25 -6.05
N SER A 45 -9.08 7.12 -4.88
CA SER A 45 -8.84 6.00 -3.97
C SER A 45 -10.13 5.26 -3.68
N PHE A 46 -10.03 3.97 -3.36
CA PHE A 46 -11.17 3.15 -2.99
C PHE A 46 -10.79 2.04 -2.01
N TRP A 47 -11.73 1.69 -1.15
CA TRP A 47 -11.54 0.73 -0.05
C TRP A 47 -12.83 -0.03 0.22
N THR A 48 -12.75 -1.13 0.97
CA THR A 48 -13.89 -2.00 1.27
C THR A 48 -14.53 -1.65 2.60
N GLU A 49 -15.87 -1.54 2.62
CA GLU A 49 -16.67 -1.28 3.82
C GLU A 49 -17.90 -2.19 3.89
N PRO A 50 -18.44 -2.47 5.09
CA PRO A 50 -19.72 -3.15 5.24
C PRO A 50 -20.86 -2.38 4.54
N LYS A 51 -21.81 -3.09 3.94
CA LYS A 51 -23.01 -2.48 3.32
C LYS A 51 -23.99 -1.93 4.36
N VAL A 52 -24.02 -2.54 5.54
CA VAL A 52 -24.85 -2.13 6.68
C VAL A 52 -23.90 -1.67 7.77
N ASN A 53 -24.00 -0.42 8.17
CA ASN A 53 -23.32 0.07 9.38
C ASN A 53 -24.00 -0.59 10.59
N PRO A 54 -23.34 -1.45 11.37
CA PRO A 54 -23.93 -1.86 12.63
C PRO A 54 -24.12 -0.61 13.52
N PRO A 55 -25.20 -0.52 14.32
CA PRO A 55 -25.40 0.60 15.21
C PRO A 55 -24.20 0.76 16.14
N PHE A 56 -23.74 2.00 16.31
CA PHE A 56 -22.65 2.35 17.22
C PHE A 56 -23.04 1.95 18.65
N LEU A 57 -22.40 0.91 19.19
CA LEU A 57 -22.46 0.58 20.61
C LEU A 57 -21.17 1.12 21.26
N PRO A 58 -21.22 2.22 22.05
CA PRO A 58 -20.06 2.67 22.78
C PRO A 58 -19.69 1.62 23.83
N SER A 59 -18.66 0.82 23.56
CA SER A 59 -18.03 -0.01 24.58
C SER A 59 -17.00 0.83 25.36
N LYS A 60 -16.91 0.56 26.67
CA LYS A 60 -16.12 1.27 27.70
C LYS A 60 -14.72 1.71 27.24
N PRO A 61 -14.17 2.81 27.78
CA PRO A 61 -12.89 3.35 27.34
C PRO A 61 -11.78 2.32 27.59
N LYS A 62 -11.24 1.76 26.50
CA LYS A 62 -9.97 1.03 26.53
C LYS A 62 -8.86 2.04 26.23
N LEU A 63 -7.73 1.90 26.92
CA LEU A 63 -6.48 2.58 26.56
C LEU A 63 -6.15 2.23 25.10
N PHE A 64 -6.20 3.25 24.24
CA PHE A 64 -6.02 3.10 22.79
C PHE A 64 -4.55 2.81 22.44
N ALA A 65 -4.32 1.81 21.59
CA ALA A 65 -3.01 1.52 21.03
C ALA A 65 -2.72 2.44 19.84
N LEU A 66 -1.45 2.59 19.45
CA LEU A 66 -1.06 3.41 18.29
C LEU A 66 -1.78 2.98 16.98
N SER A 67 -2.22 1.72 16.91
CA SER A 67 -3.04 1.16 15.83
C SER A 67 -4.43 1.80 15.72
N ASP A 68 -4.96 2.33 16.82
CA ASP A 68 -6.33 2.87 16.90
C ASP A 68 -6.38 4.35 16.45
N TYR A 69 -5.22 5.01 16.30
CA TYR A 69 -5.13 6.42 15.93
C TYR A 69 -4.99 6.66 14.42
N ILE A 70 -4.90 5.58 13.63
CA ILE A 70 -4.80 5.67 12.16
C ILE A 70 -6.18 5.81 11.49
N ASP A 71 -7.28 5.55 12.19
CA ASP A 71 -8.59 5.46 11.57
C ASP A 71 -9.55 6.59 11.99
N THR A 72 -10.12 7.28 11.01
CA THR A 72 -11.22 8.25 11.21
C THR A 72 -12.58 7.55 11.31
N LYS A 73 -12.62 6.22 11.20
CA LYS A 73 -13.81 5.39 11.38
C LYS A 73 -13.66 4.47 12.60
N PRO A 74 -14.78 4.02 13.19
CA PRO A 74 -14.72 3.01 14.23
C PRO A 74 -14.21 1.67 13.65
N PRO A 75 -13.42 0.87 14.40
CA PRO A 75 -12.85 -0.40 13.93
C PRO A 75 -13.88 -1.46 13.51
N HIS A 76 -15.18 -1.26 13.79
CA HIS A 76 -16.27 -2.11 13.32
C HIS A 76 -16.78 -1.77 11.91
N GLN A 77 -16.21 -0.77 11.24
CA GLN A 77 -16.61 -0.33 9.89
C GLN A 77 -15.56 -0.62 8.82
N GLN A 78 -14.41 -1.20 9.20
CA GLN A 78 -13.33 -1.54 8.28
C GLN A 78 -13.31 -3.03 7.95
N PHE A 79 -13.05 -3.36 6.68
CA PHE A 79 -12.71 -4.72 6.28
C PHE A 79 -11.19 -4.91 6.28
N ALA A 80 -10.73 -6.08 6.73
CA ALA A 80 -9.30 -6.39 6.92
C ALA A 80 -8.61 -5.31 7.79
N ILE A 81 -7.63 -4.58 7.27
CA ILE A 81 -6.89 -3.54 8.00
C ILE A 81 -7.29 -2.13 7.57
N GLY A 82 -8.38 -1.98 6.78
CA GLY A 82 -8.82 -0.68 6.28
C GLY A 82 -7.97 -0.13 5.13
N GLN A 83 -7.20 -0.98 4.47
CA GLN A 83 -6.36 -0.58 3.34
C GLN A 83 -7.17 -0.15 2.11
N ARG A 84 -6.53 0.63 1.25
CA ARG A 84 -7.13 1.13 0.00
C ARG A 84 -6.24 0.89 -1.21
N ALA A 85 -6.84 0.99 -2.38
CA ALA A 85 -6.15 1.05 -3.66
C ALA A 85 -6.42 2.40 -4.34
N PHE A 86 -5.63 2.74 -5.36
CA PHE A 86 -5.77 3.98 -6.12
C PHE A 86 -5.99 3.71 -7.60
N ILE A 87 -6.69 4.63 -8.28
CA ILE A 87 -6.69 4.76 -9.73
C ILE A 87 -6.08 6.11 -10.08
N LEU A 88 -5.07 6.10 -10.95
CA LEU A 88 -4.41 7.30 -11.45
C LEU A 88 -4.76 7.48 -12.92
N GLN A 89 -5.31 8.64 -13.25
CA GLN A 89 -5.73 8.97 -14.61
C GLN A 89 -4.63 9.74 -15.33
N THR A 90 -3.99 9.09 -16.29
CA THR A 90 -2.87 9.65 -17.06
C THR A 90 -3.24 9.81 -18.53
N PRO A 91 -2.53 10.65 -19.31
CA PRO A 91 -2.72 10.72 -20.76
C PRO A 91 -2.51 9.38 -21.48
N GLY A 92 -1.70 8.47 -20.93
CA GLY A 92 -1.43 7.14 -21.49
C GLY A 92 -2.47 6.07 -21.15
N GLY A 93 -3.51 6.44 -20.39
CA GLY A 93 -4.50 5.53 -19.81
C GLY A 93 -4.39 5.44 -18.29
N ASN A 94 -5.28 4.68 -17.67
CA ASN A 94 -5.35 4.63 -16.21
C ASN A 94 -4.48 3.49 -15.66
N ILE A 95 -3.92 3.69 -14.47
CA ILE A 95 -3.19 2.67 -13.71
C ILE A 95 -3.81 2.51 -12.34
N MET A 96 -3.81 1.28 -11.82
CA MET A 96 -4.18 1.01 -10.44
C MET A 96 -2.92 0.79 -9.60
N TRP A 97 -2.81 1.51 -8.48
CA TRP A 97 -1.79 1.27 -7.45
C TRP A 97 -2.42 0.49 -6.31
N ASP A 98 -1.79 -0.63 -5.96
CA ASP A 98 -2.30 -1.63 -5.04
C ASP A 98 -3.65 -2.23 -5.46
N MET A 99 -4.18 -3.13 -4.62
CA MET A 99 -5.42 -3.88 -4.91
C MET A 99 -6.07 -4.40 -3.63
N ILE A 100 -7.36 -4.13 -3.45
CA ILE A 100 -8.11 -4.65 -2.31
C ILE A 100 -8.77 -6.00 -2.61
N ALA A 101 -9.02 -6.78 -1.56
CA ALA A 101 -9.53 -8.14 -1.70
C ALA A 101 -10.92 -8.21 -2.36
N ASN A 102 -11.82 -7.29 -2.00
CA ASN A 102 -13.20 -7.30 -2.50
C ASN A 102 -13.28 -6.86 -3.98
N LEU A 103 -13.75 -7.77 -4.82
CA LEU A 103 -14.03 -7.53 -6.24
C LEU A 103 -15.51 -7.79 -6.52
N ASP A 104 -16.33 -6.76 -6.40
CA ASP A 104 -17.76 -6.81 -6.69
C ASP A 104 -18.12 -6.33 -8.10
N THR A 105 -19.33 -6.65 -8.55
CA THR A 105 -19.79 -6.32 -9.91
C THR A 105 -19.83 -4.82 -10.16
N ASP A 106 -20.21 -4.02 -9.16
CA ASP A 106 -20.30 -2.57 -9.27
C ASP A 106 -18.92 -1.94 -9.45
N THR A 107 -17.91 -2.44 -8.75
CA THR A 107 -16.50 -2.07 -8.90
C THR A 107 -16.01 -2.37 -10.31
N VAL A 108 -16.26 -3.58 -10.82
CA VAL A 108 -15.89 -3.96 -12.19
C VAL A 108 -16.56 -3.05 -13.22
N ALA A 109 -17.87 -2.79 -13.06
CA ALA A 109 -18.64 -1.94 -13.96
C ALA A 109 -18.14 -0.50 -13.94
N ARG A 110 -17.82 0.05 -12.76
CA ARG A 110 -17.28 1.40 -12.63
C ARG A 110 -15.90 1.52 -13.28
N ILE A 111 -15.01 0.56 -13.05
CA ILE A 111 -13.68 0.57 -13.69
C ILE A 111 -13.81 0.48 -15.21
N SER A 112 -14.67 -0.41 -15.71
CA SER A 112 -14.85 -0.63 -17.14
C SER A 112 -15.54 0.54 -17.86
N SER A 113 -16.32 1.35 -17.16
CA SER A 113 -17.06 2.49 -17.73
C SER A 113 -16.37 3.84 -17.50
N THR A 114 -15.92 4.11 -16.28
CA THR A 114 -15.37 5.41 -15.86
C THR A 114 -13.85 5.47 -15.97
N PHE A 115 -13.18 4.34 -15.68
CA PHE A 115 -11.72 4.26 -15.63
C PHE A 115 -11.14 3.42 -16.78
N SER A 116 -11.82 3.41 -17.92
CA SER A 116 -11.34 2.76 -19.13
C SER A 116 -10.55 3.73 -20.03
N PRO A 117 -9.45 3.30 -20.66
CA PRO A 117 -8.80 2.00 -20.48
C PRO A 117 -7.95 1.95 -19.20
N LEU A 118 -8.16 0.92 -18.37
CA LEU A 118 -7.22 0.55 -17.31
C LEU A 118 -6.10 -0.29 -17.95
N LYS A 119 -4.87 0.22 -17.91
CA LYS A 119 -3.72 -0.34 -18.64
C LYS A 119 -2.87 -1.29 -17.79
N ALA A 120 -2.79 -1.05 -16.49
CA ALA A 120 -1.98 -1.85 -15.58
C ALA A 120 -2.49 -1.77 -14.14
N VAL A 121 -2.18 -2.80 -13.36
CA VAL A 121 -2.21 -2.78 -11.91
C VAL A 121 -0.80 -3.05 -11.41
N VAL A 122 -0.30 -2.26 -10.47
CA VAL A 122 0.99 -2.50 -9.81
C VAL A 122 0.70 -2.70 -8.34
N ILE A 123 1.15 -3.83 -7.78
CA ILE A 123 0.92 -4.15 -6.38
C ILE A 123 2.23 -3.99 -5.61
N SER A 124 2.18 -3.21 -4.52
CA SER A 124 3.37 -2.78 -3.79
C SER A 124 4.09 -3.90 -3.07
N HIS A 125 3.36 -4.83 -2.46
CA HIS A 125 3.89 -5.95 -1.67
C HIS A 125 2.82 -7.02 -1.37
N PRO A 126 3.19 -8.20 -0.84
CA PRO A 126 2.31 -9.37 -0.70
C PRO A 126 1.00 -9.24 0.05
N HIS A 127 0.85 -8.28 0.97
CA HIS A 127 -0.41 -8.09 1.69
C HIS A 127 -1.61 -7.83 0.75
N TYR A 128 -1.34 -7.37 -0.48
CA TYR A 128 -2.33 -7.05 -1.50
C TYR A 128 -2.47 -8.14 -2.58
N TYR A 129 -1.77 -9.27 -2.50
CA TYR A 129 -1.78 -10.31 -3.56
C TYR A 129 -3.02 -11.21 -3.53
N THR A 130 -3.81 -11.20 -2.46
CA THR A 130 -4.84 -12.23 -2.18
C THR A 130 -5.80 -12.50 -3.35
N THR A 131 -6.18 -11.48 -4.13
CA THR A 131 -7.15 -11.64 -5.23
C THR A 131 -6.63 -11.20 -6.60
N TYR A 132 -5.30 -11.10 -6.77
CA TYR A 132 -4.65 -10.60 -7.99
C TYR A 132 -5.13 -11.28 -9.28
N ALA A 133 -5.24 -12.60 -9.28
CA ALA A 133 -5.62 -13.38 -10.47
C ALA A 133 -7.09 -13.14 -10.84
N SER A 134 -7.95 -13.00 -9.82
CA SER A 134 -9.37 -12.68 -10.02
C SER A 134 -9.56 -11.31 -10.67
N TRP A 135 -8.84 -10.30 -10.19
CA TRP A 135 -8.84 -8.95 -10.76
C TRP A 135 -8.28 -8.94 -12.20
N SER A 136 -7.13 -9.57 -12.43
CA SER A 136 -6.50 -9.65 -13.75
C SER A 136 -7.43 -10.31 -14.78
N ALA A 137 -7.98 -11.48 -14.43
CA ALA A 137 -8.89 -12.23 -15.31
C ALA A 137 -10.16 -11.44 -15.62
N ARG A 138 -10.75 -10.79 -14.61
CA ARG A 138 -12.03 -10.09 -14.76
C ARG A 138 -11.93 -8.79 -15.54
N LEU A 139 -10.82 -8.05 -15.39
CA LEU A 139 -10.60 -6.77 -16.07
C LEU A 139 -9.76 -6.92 -17.36
N GLY A 140 -9.15 -8.08 -17.59
CA GLY A 140 -8.26 -8.31 -18.73
C GLY A 140 -6.96 -7.49 -18.68
N VAL A 141 -6.56 -7.03 -17.49
CA VAL A 141 -5.46 -6.09 -17.26
C VAL A 141 -4.20 -6.82 -16.76
N PRO A 142 -2.98 -6.43 -17.20
CA PRO A 142 -1.74 -6.92 -16.62
C PRO A 142 -1.55 -6.44 -15.18
N VAL A 143 -1.12 -7.35 -14.32
CA VAL A 143 -0.72 -7.11 -12.93
C VAL A 143 0.80 -7.21 -12.84
N TYR A 144 1.43 -6.21 -12.23
CA TYR A 144 2.86 -6.16 -11.96
C TYR A 144 3.11 -6.35 -10.47
N ILE A 145 4.03 -7.25 -10.15
CA ILE A 145 4.55 -7.47 -8.79
C ILE A 145 6.08 -7.59 -8.86
N ALA A 146 6.77 -7.47 -7.73
CA ALA A 146 8.19 -7.83 -7.69
C ALA A 146 8.40 -9.34 -7.77
N ALA A 147 9.44 -9.77 -8.50
CA ALA A 147 9.77 -11.18 -8.71
C ALA A 147 10.07 -11.92 -7.39
N ASP A 148 10.74 -11.24 -6.46
CA ASP A 148 11.21 -11.74 -5.17
C ASP A 148 10.06 -12.18 -4.28
N ASP A 149 8.92 -11.53 -4.45
CA ASP A 149 7.74 -11.76 -3.63
C ASP A 149 6.77 -12.76 -4.28
N LYS A 150 7.13 -13.35 -5.43
CA LYS A 150 6.25 -14.27 -6.19
C LYS A 150 5.81 -15.49 -5.37
N GLU A 151 6.65 -15.96 -4.45
CA GLU A 151 6.31 -17.10 -3.59
C GLU A 151 5.06 -16.86 -2.72
N TRP A 152 4.71 -15.60 -2.48
CA TRP A 152 3.55 -15.20 -1.69
C TRP A 152 2.23 -15.15 -2.49
N LEU A 153 2.22 -15.57 -3.76
CA LEU A 153 1.00 -15.61 -4.57
C LEU A 153 0.04 -16.71 -4.08
N CYS A 154 -1.10 -16.29 -3.53
CA CYS A 154 -2.10 -17.19 -2.93
C CYS A 154 -3.10 -17.80 -3.93
N GLN A 155 -3.19 -17.29 -5.16
CA GLN A 155 -4.08 -17.80 -6.20
C GLN A 155 -3.28 -18.50 -7.30
N GLN A 156 -3.62 -19.76 -7.54
CA GLN A 156 -3.21 -20.47 -8.76
C GLN A 156 -4.09 -19.96 -9.90
N PRO A 157 -3.52 -19.31 -10.94
CA PRO A 157 -4.31 -18.81 -12.05
C PRO A 157 -4.95 -19.98 -12.82
N PRO A 158 -6.14 -19.80 -13.41
CA PRO A 158 -6.68 -20.78 -14.35
C PRO A 158 -5.73 -20.96 -15.55
N PRO A 159 -5.86 -22.07 -16.31
CA PRO A 159 -4.96 -22.37 -17.43
C PRO A 159 -4.86 -21.21 -18.44
N PRO A 160 -3.70 -21.01 -19.10
CA PRO A 160 -3.34 -19.74 -19.75
C PRO A 160 -4.14 -19.36 -21.01
N SER A 161 -5.05 -20.21 -21.49
CA SER A 161 -5.70 -20.05 -22.80
C SER A 161 -7.15 -19.60 -22.67
N GLY A 162 -7.48 -18.47 -23.29
CA GLY A 162 -8.85 -18.01 -23.48
C GLY A 162 -9.18 -16.67 -22.83
N GLN A 163 -10.45 -16.30 -22.89
CA GLN A 163 -10.97 -15.08 -22.29
C GLN A 163 -10.94 -15.23 -20.76
N GLY A 164 -10.19 -14.36 -20.07
CA GLY A 164 -9.93 -14.47 -18.62
C GLY A 164 -8.56 -15.03 -18.24
N ALA A 165 -7.63 -15.19 -19.18
CA ALA A 165 -6.24 -15.51 -18.87
C ALA A 165 -5.61 -14.45 -17.95
N VAL A 166 -4.95 -14.91 -16.89
CA VAL A 166 -4.25 -14.04 -15.92
C VAL A 166 -2.97 -13.52 -16.55
N LYS A 167 -2.81 -12.19 -16.54
CA LYS A 167 -1.65 -11.50 -17.08
C LYS A 167 -0.77 -11.03 -15.91
N LEU A 168 0.23 -11.82 -15.55
CA LEU A 168 1.18 -11.49 -14.48
C LEU A 168 2.54 -11.12 -15.08
N ASN A 169 3.04 -9.95 -14.71
CA ASN A 169 4.38 -9.48 -15.03
C ASN A 169 5.21 -9.38 -13.74
N LEU A 170 6.47 -9.78 -13.81
CA LEU A 170 7.39 -9.73 -12.69
C LEU A 170 8.39 -8.60 -12.92
N ILE A 171 8.54 -7.73 -11.92
CA ILE A 171 9.58 -6.71 -11.86
C ILE A 171 10.80 -7.37 -11.24
N GLU A 172 11.84 -7.56 -12.05
CA GLU A 172 13.11 -8.15 -11.65
C GLU A 172 14.11 -7.07 -11.17
N GLY A 173 15.33 -7.49 -10.83
CA GLY A 173 16.41 -6.58 -10.40
C GLY A 173 16.50 -6.40 -8.88
N SER A 174 17.39 -5.52 -8.43
CA SER A 174 17.62 -5.22 -7.01
C SER A 174 16.84 -3.98 -6.56
N PRO A 175 16.79 -3.67 -5.25
CA PRO A 175 16.39 -2.34 -4.80
C PRO A 175 17.11 -1.22 -5.59
N GLY A 176 16.37 -0.17 -5.94
CA GLY A 176 16.77 0.89 -6.87
C GLY A 176 16.34 0.65 -8.32
N THR A 177 15.90 -0.56 -8.68
CA THR A 177 15.36 -0.84 -10.02
C THR A 177 14.12 0.00 -10.28
N LYS A 178 14.10 0.66 -11.45
CA LYS A 178 12.99 1.50 -11.93
C LYS A 178 12.38 0.83 -13.16
N GLN A 179 11.12 0.46 -13.06
CA GLN A 179 10.32 -0.08 -14.17
C GLN A 179 9.28 0.96 -14.56
N GLU A 180 9.41 1.54 -15.76
CA GLU A 180 8.36 2.37 -16.33
C GLU A 180 7.17 1.46 -16.72
N ILE A 181 5.98 1.80 -16.24
CA ILE A 181 4.74 1.02 -16.45
C ILE A 181 3.86 1.69 -17.51
N LEU A 182 3.80 3.02 -17.46
CA LEU A 182 3.21 3.92 -18.43
C LEU A 182 4.10 5.17 -18.52
N PRO A 183 3.98 6.01 -19.56
CA PRO A 183 4.70 7.28 -19.61
C PRO A 183 4.53 8.06 -18.30
N ASP A 184 5.66 8.47 -17.71
CA ASP A 184 5.76 9.19 -16.44
C ASP A 184 5.30 8.44 -15.17
N VAL A 185 4.91 7.16 -15.29
CA VAL A 185 4.51 6.30 -14.16
C VAL A 185 5.53 5.18 -13.98
N THR A 186 6.30 5.26 -12.92
CA THR A 186 7.40 4.33 -12.64
C THR A 186 7.17 3.59 -11.34
N ALA A 187 7.26 2.25 -11.39
CA ALA A 187 7.38 1.42 -10.19
C ALA A 187 8.86 1.34 -9.79
N ILE A 188 9.17 1.63 -8.53
CA ILE A 188 10.53 1.60 -7.99
C ILE A 188 10.59 0.52 -6.93
N LYS A 189 11.49 -0.44 -7.11
CA LYS A 189 11.76 -1.45 -6.12
C LYS A 189 12.60 -0.86 -5.00
N THR A 190 12.08 -0.84 -3.78
CA THR A 190 12.78 -0.28 -2.61
C THR A 190 13.34 -1.36 -1.69
N GLY A 191 12.79 -2.58 -1.73
CA GLY A 191 12.97 -3.54 -0.64
C GLY A 191 12.42 -2.98 0.67
N GLY A 192 12.83 -3.54 1.81
CA GLY A 192 12.38 -3.10 3.13
C GLY A 192 11.39 -4.06 3.76
N HIS A 193 10.13 -3.65 3.85
CA HIS A 193 9.07 -4.43 4.50
C HIS A 193 8.93 -5.85 3.95
N PHE A 194 9.07 -5.98 2.63
CA PHE A 194 9.39 -7.22 1.90
C PHE A 194 10.63 -6.98 1.02
N PRO A 195 11.39 -8.02 0.67
CA PRO A 195 12.48 -7.90 -0.31
C PRO A 195 12.03 -7.30 -1.65
N GLY A 196 10.80 -7.62 -2.08
CA GLY A 196 10.20 -7.09 -3.29
C GLY A 196 9.36 -5.81 -3.12
N SER A 197 9.33 -5.17 -1.94
CA SER A 197 8.50 -3.97 -1.76
C SER A 197 8.77 -2.89 -2.80
N LEU A 198 7.69 -2.31 -3.32
CA LEU A 198 7.69 -1.26 -4.33
C LEU A 198 7.08 0.05 -3.78
N VAL A 199 7.47 1.15 -4.42
CA VAL A 199 6.73 2.43 -4.42
C VAL A 199 6.38 2.81 -5.85
N LEU A 200 5.36 3.64 -6.07
CA LEU A 200 5.02 4.17 -7.38
C LEU A 200 5.31 5.67 -7.42
N HIS A 201 6.06 6.11 -8.42
CA HIS A 201 6.28 7.53 -8.69
C HIS A 201 5.50 7.93 -9.93
N TRP A 202 4.77 9.04 -9.82
CA TRP A 202 4.05 9.65 -10.93
C TRP A 202 4.09 11.17 -10.79
N GLU A 203 4.66 11.88 -11.77
CA GLU A 203 4.88 13.33 -11.74
C GLU A 203 5.60 13.77 -10.44
N LYS A 204 4.89 14.44 -9.53
CA LYS A 204 5.39 14.88 -8.22
C LYS A 204 4.75 14.12 -7.06
N TYR A 205 4.21 12.94 -7.33
CA TYR A 205 3.51 12.10 -6.37
C TYR A 205 4.26 10.80 -6.16
N LEU A 206 4.39 10.42 -4.89
CA LEU A 206 4.96 9.15 -4.50
C LEU A 206 3.91 8.34 -3.72
N PHE A 207 3.45 7.24 -4.30
CA PHE A 207 2.55 6.30 -3.65
C PHE A 207 3.39 5.30 -2.88
N ILE A 208 3.21 5.32 -1.56
CA ILE A 208 3.96 4.55 -0.58
C ILE A 208 3.03 3.51 0.06
N ALA A 209 3.64 2.46 0.61
CA ALA A 209 2.95 1.40 1.33
C ALA A 209 3.79 1.00 2.55
N ASP A 210 3.69 -0.24 3.01
CA ASP A 210 4.24 -0.68 4.30
C ASP A 210 5.76 -0.51 4.45
N THR A 211 6.51 -0.38 3.35
CA THR A 211 7.94 -0.07 3.42
C THR A 211 8.26 1.36 3.85
N ILE A 212 7.34 2.31 3.67
CA ILE A 212 7.44 3.71 4.07
C ILE A 212 6.06 4.13 4.60
N VAL A 213 5.90 4.15 5.92
CA VAL A 213 4.60 4.38 6.55
C VAL A 213 4.47 5.83 6.98
N THR A 214 3.45 6.56 6.54
CA THR A 214 3.10 7.87 7.09
C THR A 214 2.73 7.72 8.56
N VAL A 215 3.35 8.51 9.44
CA VAL A 215 3.02 8.52 10.88
C VAL A 215 2.14 9.73 11.25
N PRO A 216 1.39 9.70 12.38
CA PRO A 216 0.50 10.80 12.76
C PRO A 216 1.18 12.19 12.81
N SER A 217 2.45 12.24 13.25
CA SER A 217 3.23 13.47 13.29
C SER A 217 3.53 14.05 11.91
N ALA A 218 3.23 13.38 10.80
CA ALA A 218 3.36 13.93 9.44
C ALA A 218 2.51 15.18 9.21
N HIS A 219 1.37 15.28 9.89
CA HIS A 219 0.40 16.38 9.75
C HIS A 219 0.64 17.53 10.74
N THR A 220 1.68 17.46 11.57
CA THR A 220 2.05 18.57 12.46
C THR A 220 2.27 19.86 11.64
N PRO A 221 1.61 20.98 12.01
CA PRO A 221 1.76 22.26 11.33
C PRO A 221 3.20 22.78 11.29
N SER A 222 3.46 23.72 10.37
CA SER A 222 4.76 24.40 10.28
C SER A 222 4.81 25.62 11.21
N PRO A 223 5.96 25.92 11.87
CA PRO A 223 7.20 25.14 11.87
C PRO A 223 7.07 23.86 12.72
N ARG A 224 7.70 22.78 12.26
CA ARG A 224 7.65 21.48 12.95
C ARG A 224 8.68 21.41 14.08
N PRO A 225 8.36 20.81 15.23
CA PRO A 225 9.35 20.54 16.27
C PRO A 225 10.48 19.64 15.76
N PRO A 226 11.74 19.90 16.15
CA PRO A 226 12.88 19.03 15.83
C PRO A 226 12.64 17.59 16.31
N GLY A 227 13.19 16.62 15.57
CA GLY A 227 13.11 15.20 15.94
C GLY A 227 11.77 14.51 15.66
N GLN A 228 10.76 15.21 15.16
CA GLN A 228 9.50 14.57 14.73
C GLN A 228 9.63 13.94 13.34
N THR A 229 9.34 12.64 13.25
CA THR A 229 9.30 11.93 11.98
C THR A 229 8.03 12.25 11.19
N THR A 230 8.12 12.13 9.87
CA THR A 230 6.99 12.12 8.94
C THR A 230 6.68 10.69 8.50
N TYR A 231 7.70 9.84 8.45
CA TYR A 231 7.59 8.44 8.05
C TYR A 231 8.24 7.50 9.06
N ALA A 232 7.81 6.25 9.08
CA ALA A 232 8.44 5.14 9.79
C ALA A 232 8.76 4.00 8.81
N PHE A 233 9.78 3.21 9.15
CA PHE A 233 10.32 2.13 8.32
C PHE A 233 10.28 0.82 9.10
N GLN A 234 9.31 -0.06 8.84
CA GLN A 234 9.01 -1.22 9.69
C GLN A 234 9.17 -2.55 8.94
N TYR A 235 9.86 -3.50 9.56
CA TYR A 235 9.87 -4.89 9.10
C TYR A 235 8.49 -5.51 9.34
N SER A 236 7.93 -5.29 10.53
CA SER A 236 6.56 -5.69 10.89
C SER A 236 5.87 -4.54 11.60
N ILE A 237 4.93 -3.90 10.89
CA ILE A 237 4.08 -2.85 11.45
C ILE A 237 3.26 -3.36 12.64
N PRO A 238 2.52 -4.49 12.56
CA PRO A 238 1.64 -4.88 13.66
C PRO A 238 2.41 -5.36 14.91
N ASN A 239 3.66 -5.83 14.75
CA ASN A 239 4.50 -6.24 15.86
C ASN A 239 5.48 -5.13 16.32
N ALA A 240 5.38 -3.92 15.74
CA ALA A 240 6.26 -2.79 16.00
C ALA A 240 7.77 -3.12 15.88
N ILE A 241 8.13 -3.96 14.90
CA ILE A 241 9.51 -4.36 14.62
C ILE A 241 10.07 -3.43 13.53
N PRO A 242 11.06 -2.58 13.84
CA PRO A 242 11.62 -1.66 12.87
C PRO A 242 12.56 -2.36 11.88
N LEU A 243 12.78 -1.75 10.71
CA LEU A 243 13.85 -2.16 9.81
C LEU A 243 15.22 -1.77 10.39
N ASP A 244 16.26 -2.53 10.06
CA ASP A 244 17.64 -2.20 10.42
C ASP A 244 18.19 -1.00 9.61
N PRO A 245 19.28 -0.35 10.06
CA PRO A 245 19.85 0.82 9.38
C PRO A 245 20.29 0.59 7.94
N ASP A 246 20.86 -0.58 7.62
CA ASP A 246 21.35 -0.86 6.27
C ASP A 246 20.17 -0.99 5.29
N THR A 247 19.11 -1.65 5.72
CA THR A 247 17.87 -1.75 4.94
C THR A 247 17.21 -0.37 4.74
N ILE A 248 17.17 0.48 5.78
CA ILE A 248 16.69 1.87 5.64
C ILE A 248 17.55 2.65 4.63
N HIS A 249 18.86 2.46 4.66
CA HIS A 249 19.78 3.11 3.75
C HIS A 249 19.60 2.63 2.29
N VAL A 250 19.27 1.36 2.08
CA VAL A 250 18.90 0.81 0.76
C VAL A 250 17.63 1.49 0.23
N ILE A 251 16.59 1.65 1.07
CA ILE A 251 15.37 2.39 0.69
C ILE A 251 15.73 3.81 0.27
N TRP A 252 16.56 4.52 1.06
CA TRP A 252 17.00 5.87 0.73
C TRP A 252 17.67 5.94 -0.64
N LYS A 253 18.64 5.04 -0.92
CA LYS A 253 19.33 4.99 -2.21
C LYS A 253 18.36 4.81 -3.38
N ALA A 254 17.29 4.04 -3.20
CA ALA A 254 16.29 3.80 -4.26
C ALA A 254 15.47 5.06 -4.61
N ILE A 255 15.18 5.92 -3.62
CA ILE A 255 14.25 7.06 -3.80
C ILE A 255 14.91 8.44 -3.74
N ARG A 256 16.20 8.54 -3.37
CA ARG A 256 16.87 9.82 -3.12
C ARG A 256 16.91 10.77 -4.31
N ASP A 257 16.76 10.28 -5.53
CA ASP A 257 16.80 11.12 -6.75
C ASP A 257 15.39 11.40 -7.31
N LEU A 258 14.34 11.00 -6.58
CA LEU A 258 12.96 11.29 -6.95
C LEU A 258 12.53 12.64 -6.38
N GLU A 259 11.87 13.42 -7.23
CA GLU A 259 11.21 14.66 -6.84
C GLU A 259 9.72 14.38 -6.57
N PHE A 260 9.25 14.73 -5.37
CA PHE A 260 7.85 14.57 -4.99
C PHE A 260 7.44 15.63 -3.96
N GLU A 261 6.23 16.16 -4.15
CA GLU A 261 5.60 17.17 -3.30
C GLU A 261 4.36 16.61 -2.57
N ALA A 262 3.98 15.36 -2.87
CA ALA A 262 3.01 14.61 -2.08
C ALA A 262 3.36 13.14 -1.95
N THR A 263 3.05 12.55 -0.80
CA THR A 263 3.03 11.09 -0.60
C THR A 263 1.62 10.61 -0.30
N PHE A 264 1.25 9.45 -0.83
CA PHE A 264 -0.04 8.80 -0.58
C PHE A 264 0.19 7.45 0.07
N GLY A 265 -0.30 7.26 1.30
CA GLY A 265 -0.16 6.01 2.05
C GLY A 265 -1.33 5.02 1.89
N ALA A 266 -1.10 3.82 2.42
CA ALA A 266 -2.00 2.65 2.39
C ALA A 266 -3.38 2.87 3.02
N PHE A 267 -3.53 3.86 3.90
CA PHE A 267 -4.77 4.16 4.61
C PHE A 267 -5.28 5.57 4.30
N THR A 268 -6.60 5.75 4.38
CA THR A 268 -7.25 7.05 4.19
C THR A 268 -6.74 8.06 5.21
N GLY A 269 -6.39 9.28 4.76
CA GLY A 269 -5.84 10.33 5.63
C GLY A 269 -4.31 10.33 5.74
N MET A 270 -3.61 9.35 5.15
CA MET A 270 -2.15 9.29 5.13
C MET A 270 -1.48 10.10 4.02
N GLU A 271 -2.23 10.98 3.35
CA GLU A 271 -1.70 11.88 2.33
C GLU A 271 -0.94 13.04 2.97
N VAL A 272 0.34 13.17 2.66
CA VAL A 272 1.17 14.29 3.12
C VAL A 272 1.54 15.15 1.92
N ARG A 273 1.44 16.46 2.04
CA ARG A 273 1.70 17.41 0.95
C ARG A 273 2.59 18.54 1.44
N ASP A 274 3.82 18.60 0.94
CA ASP A 274 4.81 19.61 1.29
C ASP A 274 5.96 19.60 0.26
N LYS A 275 6.49 20.77 -0.13
CA LYS A 275 7.60 20.83 -1.10
C LYS A 275 8.92 20.25 -0.58
N GLY A 276 9.08 20.17 0.74
CA GLY A 276 10.24 19.61 1.42
C GLY A 276 10.09 18.15 1.83
N LEU A 277 9.14 17.38 1.26
CA LEU A 277 8.90 16.00 1.67
C LEU A 277 10.12 15.09 1.53
N ARG A 278 10.95 15.28 0.50
CA ARG A 278 12.23 14.56 0.37
C ARG A 278 13.16 14.80 1.56
N GLY A 279 13.24 16.03 2.04
CA GLY A 279 13.99 16.38 3.25
C GLY A 279 13.40 15.75 4.51
N ARG A 280 12.07 15.76 4.63
CA ARG A 280 11.35 15.09 5.74
C ARG A 280 11.53 13.57 5.74
N MET A 281 11.62 12.96 4.56
CA MET A 281 11.94 11.54 4.38
C MET A 281 13.32 11.21 4.96
N LEU A 282 14.35 11.92 4.50
CA LEU A 282 15.72 11.73 4.98
C LEU A 282 15.83 11.97 6.49
N GLU A 283 15.19 13.01 7.02
CA GLU A 283 15.23 13.27 8.46
C GLU A 283 14.53 12.17 9.26
N SER A 284 13.42 11.63 8.75
CA SER A 284 12.73 10.51 9.40
C SER A 284 13.62 9.28 9.50
N MET A 285 14.36 8.96 8.43
CA MET A 285 15.34 7.86 8.40
C MET A 285 16.45 8.10 9.43
N LYS A 286 17.02 9.30 9.47
CA LYS A 286 18.07 9.67 10.43
C LYS A 286 17.60 9.57 11.88
N VAL A 287 16.40 10.08 12.19
CA VAL A 287 15.81 10.00 13.53
C VAL A 287 15.63 8.54 13.94
N GLN A 288 15.07 7.70 13.07
CA GLN A 288 14.84 6.29 13.37
C GLN A 288 16.16 5.54 13.61
N VAL A 289 17.16 5.71 12.73
CA VAL A 289 18.49 5.08 12.88
C VAL A 289 19.20 5.55 14.15
N ARG A 290 19.15 6.85 14.48
CA ARG A 290 19.69 7.35 15.76
C ARG A 290 18.97 6.75 16.96
N GLY A 291 17.65 6.60 16.88
CA GLY A 291 16.82 5.98 17.93
C GLY A 291 17.17 4.52 18.20
N MET A 292 17.79 3.82 17.25
CA MET A 292 18.31 2.46 17.41
C MET A 292 19.71 2.41 18.03
N GLY A 293 20.31 3.55 18.38
CA GLY A 293 21.65 3.64 18.98
C GLY A 293 22.80 3.83 17.98
N TRP A 294 22.53 3.98 16.68
CA TRP A 294 23.55 4.07 15.63
C TRP A 294 24.10 5.49 15.38
N GLY A 295 24.06 6.37 16.39
CA GLY A 295 24.41 7.79 16.26
C GLY A 295 25.90 8.15 16.40
N GLY A 296 26.79 7.17 16.62
CA GLY A 296 28.18 7.40 17.05
C GLY A 296 29.29 7.20 16.01
N GLY A 297 28.98 6.76 14.78
CA GLY A 297 29.99 6.51 13.74
C GLY A 297 29.52 7.07 12.40
N GLY A 298 30.33 7.93 11.79
CA GLY A 298 29.98 8.63 10.55
C GLY A 298 29.57 7.67 9.43
N MET A 299 28.38 7.89 8.86
CA MET A 299 28.07 7.44 7.50
C MET A 299 28.89 8.28 6.52
N GLY A 300 30.17 7.96 6.42
CA GLY A 300 31.05 8.36 5.34
C GLY A 300 31.64 7.09 4.73
N CYS A 301 30.99 6.60 3.67
CA CYS A 301 31.51 5.78 2.58
C CYS A 301 30.49 5.83 1.43
#